data_AF-A0A829QBG8-F1
#
_entry.id   AF-A0A829QBG8-F1
#
_cell.length_a   1.000
_cell.length_b   1.000
_cell.length_c   1.000
_cell.angle_alpha   90.00
_cell.angle_beta   90.00
_cell.angle_gamma   90.00
#
_symmetry.space_group_name_H-M   'P 1'
#
loop_
_entity.id
_entity.type
_entity.pdbx_description
1 polymer ?
#
loop_
_entity_poly.entity_id
_entity_poly.type
_entity_poly.pdbx_seq_one_letter_code
_entity_poly.pdbx_strand_id
1 'polypeptide(L)'
;MSDPAIEAARKVFTEYWPDQGDFEFNYSNEGRFGIEVAREMAKSVQEQLAVIRERYELVRTWMLAAETSAELSRHSSEMAGLKYAYDLIAPTVYPSEELER
;
A
#
# COMPACT_ATOMS: atom_id res chain seq x y z
N MET A 1 -4.03 14.52 21.83
CA MET A 1 -4.43 13.60 20.74
C MET A 1 -3.23 12.74 20.45
N SER A 2 -3.34 11.43 20.64
CA SER A 2 -2.29 10.47 20.30
C SER A 2 -2.25 10.30 18.79
N ASP A 3 -1.07 10.21 18.21
CA ASP A 3 -0.87 10.02 16.78
C ASP A 3 -1.49 8.66 16.34
N PRO A 4 -2.38 8.63 15.34
CA PRO A 4 -2.98 7.39 14.84
C PRO A 4 -1.97 6.32 14.43
N ALA A 5 -0.79 6.73 13.94
CA ALA A 5 0.28 5.80 13.59
C ALA A 5 0.90 5.14 14.83
N ILE A 6 1.03 5.89 15.93
CA ILE A 6 1.52 5.37 17.21
C ILE A 6 0.50 4.40 17.81
N GLU A 7 -0.80 4.70 17.68
CA GLU A 7 -1.87 3.81 18.17
C GLU A 7 -1.94 2.50 17.37
N ALA A 8 -1.80 2.58 16.04
CA ALA A 8 -1.72 1.40 15.18
C ALA A 8 -0.49 0.53 15.50
N ALA A 9 0.68 1.15 15.63
CA ALA A 9 1.91 0.43 15.99
C ALA A 9 1.80 -0.24 17.38
N ARG A 10 1.21 0.45 18.36
CA ARG A 10 0.98 -0.09 19.70
C ARG A 10 0.01 -1.27 19.68
N LYS A 11 -1.06 -1.20 18.89
CA LYS A 11 -2.04 -2.28 18.74
C LYS A 11 -1.39 -3.55 18.17
N VAL A 12 -0.62 -3.41 17.08
CA VAL A 12 0.13 -4.53 16.47
C VAL A 12 1.08 -5.16 17.49
N PHE A 13 1.80 -4.34 18.26
CA PHE A 13 2.72 -4.83 19.28
C PHE A 13 2.01 -5.69 20.35
N THR A 14 0.89 -5.19 20.90
CA THR A 14 0.12 -5.92 21.92
C THR A 14 -0.49 -7.22 21.37
N GLU A 15 -0.83 -7.26 20.09
CA GLU A 15 -1.45 -8.42 19.45
C GLU A 15 -0.45 -9.55 19.17
N TYR A 16 0.77 -9.21 18.75
CA TYR A 16 1.80 -10.21 18.43
C TYR A 16 2.71 -10.59 19.62
N TRP A 17 2.86 -9.72 20.63
CA TRP A 17 3.70 -9.97 21.81
C TRP A 17 3.04 -9.50 23.12
N PRO A 18 1.95 -10.18 23.56
CA PRO A 18 1.17 -9.77 24.74
C PRO A 18 1.94 -9.85 26.07
N ASP A 19 3.01 -10.65 26.12
CA ASP A 19 3.76 -10.93 27.35
C ASP A 19 4.90 -9.93 27.63
N GLN A 20 5.14 -8.96 26.75
CA GLN A 20 6.27 -8.01 26.86
C GLN A 20 5.97 -6.76 27.70
N GLY A 21 4.75 -6.61 28.23
CA GLY A 21 4.35 -5.45 29.05
C GLY A 21 4.29 -4.13 28.27
N ASP A 22 3.83 -3.05 28.93
CA ASP A 22 3.82 -1.70 28.36
C ASP A 22 5.28 -1.22 28.14
N PHE A 23 5.67 -1.13 26.87
CA PHE A 23 7.04 -0.88 26.44
C PHE A 23 7.47 0.58 26.73
N GLU A 24 8.51 0.78 27.55
CA GLU A 24 9.36 1.96 27.43
C GLU A 24 10.27 1.76 26.22
N PHE A 25 10.13 2.61 25.21
CA PHE A 25 10.95 2.60 23.99
C PHE A 25 12.43 2.78 24.38
N ASN A 26 13.16 1.68 24.55
CA ASN A 26 14.58 1.73 24.84
C ASN A 26 15.33 1.70 23.50
N TYR A 27 15.78 2.87 23.09
CA TYR A 27 16.37 3.19 21.79
C TYR A 27 17.78 2.55 21.58
N SER A 28 18.01 1.30 21.99
CA SER A 28 19.33 0.63 21.91
C SER A 28 19.38 -0.64 21.05
N ASN A 29 18.24 -1.15 20.55
CA ASN A 29 18.13 -2.30 19.63
C ASN A 29 17.40 -1.94 18.31
N GLU A 30 17.44 -0.66 17.97
CA GLU A 30 16.43 0.10 17.20
C GLU A 30 16.23 -0.26 15.74
N GLY A 31 17.23 -0.87 15.11
CA GLY A 31 17.23 -1.00 13.65
C GLY A 31 16.18 -1.98 13.13
N ARG A 32 15.86 -3.06 13.85
CA ARG A 32 14.99 -4.13 13.33
C ARG A 32 13.51 -3.91 13.66
N PHE A 33 13.22 -3.35 14.83
CA PHE A 33 11.86 -3.15 15.31
C PHE A 33 11.09 -2.09 14.51
N GLY A 34 11.74 -0.96 14.20
CA GLY A 34 11.14 0.06 13.33
C GLY A 34 10.87 -0.45 11.91
N ILE A 35 11.73 -1.34 11.39
CA ILE A 35 11.58 -1.93 10.06
C ILE A 35 10.39 -2.90 10.01
N GLU A 36 10.21 -3.75 11.02
CA GLU A 36 9.08 -4.69 11.07
C GLU A 36 7.73 -3.97 11.17
N VAL A 37 7.63 -2.93 12.01
CA VAL A 37 6.41 -2.12 12.12
C VAL A 37 6.13 -1.36 10.81
N ALA A 38 7.14 -0.74 10.21
CA ALA A 38 6.98 -0.06 8.92
C ALA A 38 6.55 -1.04 7.81
N ARG A 39 7.07 -2.27 7.83
CA ARG A 39 6.72 -3.32 6.87
C ARG A 39 5.28 -3.81 7.05
N GLU A 40 4.81 -4.00 8.29
CA GLU A 40 3.39 -4.33 8.54
C GLU A 40 2.46 -3.19 8.13
N MET A 41 2.79 -1.93 8.44
CA MET A 41 2.01 -0.78 8.03
C MET A 41 1.93 -0.66 6.50
N ALA A 42 3.03 -0.97 5.81
CA ALA A 42 3.10 -0.99 4.35
C ALA A 42 2.21 -2.08 3.72
N LYS A 43 1.92 -3.21 4.39
CA LYS A 43 1.07 -4.28 3.83
C LYS A 43 -0.31 -3.79 3.43
N SER A 44 -0.95 -2.97 4.28
CA SER A 44 -2.26 -2.41 3.98
C SER A 44 -2.26 -1.56 2.70
N VAL A 45 -1.15 -0.87 2.43
CA VAL A 45 -0.97 -0.08 1.21
C VAL A 45 -0.63 -0.97 0.01
N GLN A 46 0.13 -2.05 0.22
CA GLN A 46 0.37 -3.08 -0.81
C GLN A 46 -0.92 -3.75 -1.27
N GLU A 47 -1.83 -4.06 -0.34
CA GLU A 47 -3.15 -4.61 -0.67
C GLU A 47 -3.97 -3.62 -1.54
N GLN A 48 -3.93 -2.33 -1.21
CA GLN A 48 -4.58 -1.30 -2.04
C GLN A 48 -3.94 -1.18 -3.43
N LEU A 49 -2.61 -1.27 -3.53
CA LEU A 49 -1.90 -1.31 -4.81
C LEU A 49 -2.28 -2.53 -5.65
N ALA A 50 -2.49 -3.69 -5.03
CA ALA A 50 -2.99 -4.89 -5.70
C ALA A 50 -4.39 -4.65 -6.30
N VAL A 51 -5.30 -4.03 -5.54
CA VAL A 51 -6.63 -3.65 -6.03
C VAL A 51 -6.57 -2.68 -7.20
N ILE A 52 -5.68 -1.67 -7.14
CA ILE A 52 -5.47 -0.73 -8.26
C ILE A 52 -5.00 -1.48 -9.51
N ARG A 53 -4.05 -2.41 -9.36
CA ARG A 53 -3.52 -3.23 -10.46
C ARG A 53 -4.60 -4.14 -11.07
N GLU A 54 -5.38 -4.83 -10.25
CA GLU A 54 -6.49 -5.67 -10.73
C GLU A 54 -7.53 -4.84 -11.48
N ARG A 55 -7.87 -3.66 -10.94
CA ARG A 55 -8.80 -2.74 -11.61
C ARG A 55 -8.23 -2.24 -12.95
N TYR A 56 -6.94 -1.93 -13.01
CA TYR A 56 -6.28 -1.51 -14.24
C TYR A 56 -6.39 -2.57 -15.34
N GLU A 57 -6.11 -3.84 -15.04
CA GLU A 57 -6.23 -4.93 -16.01
C GLU A 57 -7.69 -5.17 -16.46
N LEU A 58 -8.64 -5.03 -15.55
CA LEU A 58 -10.06 -5.13 -15.88
C LEU A 58 -10.48 -4.01 -16.86
N VAL A 59 -10.12 -2.76 -16.57
CA VAL A 59 -10.45 -1.62 -17.43
C VAL A 59 -9.74 -1.73 -18.78
N ARG A 60 -8.50 -2.23 -18.80
CA ARG A 60 -7.78 -2.54 -20.05
C ARG A 60 -8.54 -3.57 -20.89
N THR A 61 -9.09 -4.60 -20.27
CA THR A 61 -9.91 -5.61 -20.95
C THR A 61 -11.20 -5.01 -21.51
N TRP A 62 -11.88 -4.15 -20.75
CA TRP A 62 -13.06 -3.43 -21.24
C TRP A 62 -12.73 -2.48 -22.38
N MET A 63 -11.57 -1.81 -22.34
CA MET A 63 -11.11 -0.96 -23.42
C MET A 63 -10.89 -1.76 -24.71
N LEU A 64 -10.35 -2.98 -24.62
CA LEU A 64 -10.19 -3.87 -25.78
C LEU A 64 -11.53 -4.37 -26.34
N ALA A 65 -12.55 -4.51 -25.48
CA ALA A 65 -13.90 -4.94 -25.86
C ALA A 65 -14.83 -3.78 -26.23
N ALA A 66 -14.39 -2.54 -26.10
CA ALA A 66 -15.24 -1.37 -26.32
C ALA A 66 -15.65 -1.26 -27.79
N GLU A 67 -16.95 -1.09 -28.03
CA GLU A 67 -17.51 -0.99 -29.40
C GLU A 67 -17.67 0.46 -29.83
N THR A 68 -17.64 1.41 -28.89
CA THR A 68 -17.85 2.83 -29.15
C THR A 68 -16.65 3.69 -28.76
N SER A 69 -16.48 4.82 -29.44
CA SER A 69 -15.46 5.82 -29.12
C SER A 69 -15.68 6.46 -27.74
N ALA A 70 -16.93 6.58 -27.30
CA ALA A 70 -17.26 7.11 -25.98
C ALA A 70 -16.83 6.16 -24.84
N GLU A 71 -17.02 4.85 -25.00
CA GLU A 71 -16.53 3.85 -24.05
C GLU A 71 -15.01 3.82 -24.00
N LEU A 72 -14.35 3.82 -25.17
CA LEU A 72 -12.89 3.93 -25.27
C LEU A 72 -12.36 5.17 -24.52
N SER A 73 -12.99 6.32 -24.72
CA SER A 73 -12.58 7.56 -24.04
C SER A 73 -12.76 7.51 -22.52
N ARG A 74 -13.84 6.86 -22.04
CA ARG A 74 -14.10 6.69 -20.62
C ARG A 74 -13.07 5.75 -19.99
N HIS A 75 -12.84 4.59 -20.61
CA HIS A 75 -11.87 3.60 -20.12
C HIS A 75 -10.44 4.12 -20.17
N SER A 76 -10.07 4.88 -21.20
CA SER A 76 -8.77 5.55 -21.30
C SER A 76 -8.55 6.54 -20.14
N SER A 77 -9.57 7.35 -19.84
CA SER A 77 -9.51 8.29 -18.71
C SER A 77 -9.37 7.56 -17.36
N GLU A 78 -10.11 6.47 -17.18
CA GLU A 78 -10.02 5.64 -15.97
C GLU A 78 -8.65 4.96 -15.84
N MET A 79 -8.10 4.40 -16.92
CA MET A 79 -6.75 3.84 -16.94
C MET A 79 -5.68 4.86 -16.57
N ALA A 80 -5.77 6.09 -17.10
CA ALA A 80 -4.83 7.16 -16.77
C ALA A 80 -4.87 7.50 -15.28
N GLY A 81 -6.06 7.56 -14.69
CA GLY A 81 -6.24 7.80 -13.25
C GLY A 81 -5.66 6.68 -12.38
N LEU A 82 -5.92 5.42 -12.75
CA LEU A 82 -5.38 4.25 -12.05
C LEU A 82 -3.86 4.18 -12.12
N LYS A 83 -3.30 4.44 -13.31
CA LYS A 83 -1.85 4.50 -13.50
C LYS A 83 -1.22 5.62 -12.65
N TYR A 84 -1.82 6.80 -12.67
CA TYR A 84 -1.36 7.93 -11.85
C TYR A 84 -1.35 7.59 -10.36
N ALA A 85 -2.43 6.97 -9.85
CA ALA A 85 -2.51 6.56 -8.45
C ALA A 85 -1.44 5.52 -8.10
N TYR A 86 -1.22 4.53 -8.99
CA TYR A 86 -0.18 3.53 -8.80
C TYR A 86 1.22 4.15 -8.76
N ASP A 87 1.56 4.99 -9.73
CA ASP A 87 2.87 5.64 -9.84
C ASP A 87 3.17 6.55 -8.64
N LEU A 88 2.14 7.14 -8.01
CA LEU A 88 2.27 7.98 -6.82
C LEU A 88 2.59 7.15 -5.56
N ILE A 89 1.92 6.00 -5.40
CA ILE A 89 1.94 5.23 -4.15
C ILE A 89 3.05 4.17 -4.18
N ALA A 90 3.27 3.49 -5.31
CA ALA A 90 4.18 2.35 -5.40
C ALA A 90 5.62 2.65 -4.92
N PRO A 91 6.24 3.81 -5.22
CA PRO A 91 7.58 4.17 -4.72
C PRO A 91 7.66 4.37 -3.20
N THR A 92 6.53 4.61 -2.54
CA THR A 92 6.48 4.79 -1.08
C THR A 92 6.41 3.47 -0.31
N VAL A 93 6.11 2.38 -1.02
CA VAL A 93 5.78 1.07 -0.46
C VAL A 93 6.79 0.00 -0.88
N TYR A 94 7.24 0.07 -2.13
CA TYR A 94 8.24 -0.84 -2.67
C TYR A 94 9.60 -0.13 -2.76
N PRO A 95 10.69 -0.74 -2.26
CA PRO A 95 12.03 -0.25 -2.59
C PRO A 95 12.24 -0.31 -4.10
N SER A 96 13.09 0.56 -4.65
CA SER A 96 13.30 0.72 -6.10
C SER A 96 13.60 -0.59 -6.84
N GLU A 97 14.21 -1.57 -6.17
CA GLU A 97 14.54 -2.89 -6.73
C GLU A 97 13.31 -3.80 -6.95
N GLU A 98 12.21 -3.58 -6.23
CA GLU A 98 10.97 -4.37 -6.34
C GLU A 98 10.00 -3.83 -7.40
N LEU A 99 10.19 -2.58 -7.85
CA LEU A 99 9.36 -1.95 -8.89
C LEU A 99 9.78 -2.32 -10.31
N GLU A 100 11.02 -2.79 -10.50
CA GLU A 100 11.60 -3.14 -11.81
C GLU A 100 11.33 -4.60 -12.23
N ARG A 101 10.64 -5.39 -11.38
CA ARG A 101 10.31 -6.81 -11.61
C ARG A 101 8.90 -7.03 -12.14
#